data_AF-A0A2E0SM68-F1
#
_entry.id   AF-A0A2E0SM68-F1
#
_cell.length_a   1.000
_cell.length_b   1.000
_cell.length_c   1.000
_cell.angle_alpha   90.00
_cell.angle_beta   90.00
_cell.angle_gamma   90.00
#
_symmetry.space_group_name_H-M   'P 1'
#
loop_
_entity.id
_entity.type
_entity.pdbx_description
1 polymer ?
#
loop_
_entity_poly.entity_id
_entity_poly.type
_entity_poly.pdbx_seq_one_letter_code
_entity_poly.pdbx_strand_id
1 'polypeptide(L)'
;MSMPISNSLPFPALLQPGLPPSIGESGQTGSASFQDLLLGAVAETNQLELNAQDAIDRSLLGEDISQVEVMSAVKKADLSMRLLLQMRNKMMEAYQELQQLRM
;
A
#
# COMPACT_ATOMS: atom_id res chain seq x y z
N MET A 1 54.64 -44.09 23.68
CA MET A 1 54.89 -44.07 22.24
C MET A 1 53.91 -43.10 21.61
N SER A 2 54.41 -41.94 21.20
CA SER A 2 53.67 -40.85 20.58
C SER A 2 53.29 -41.21 19.14
N MET A 3 52.09 -40.85 18.69
CA MET A 3 51.81 -40.68 17.26
C MET A 3 50.98 -39.42 16.98
N PRO A 4 51.20 -38.78 15.81
CA PRO A 4 51.03 -37.34 15.61
C PRO A 4 49.68 -36.91 15.01
N ILE A 5 49.47 -35.60 15.12
CA ILE A 5 48.39 -34.77 14.57
C ILE A 5 48.22 -35.00 13.05
N SER A 6 46.99 -35.25 12.61
CA SER A 6 46.56 -34.91 11.25
C SER A 6 45.23 -34.17 11.29
N ASN A 7 45.35 -32.87 11.09
CA ASN A 7 44.28 -31.89 10.94
C ASN A 7 43.70 -32.02 9.53
N SER A 8 42.44 -32.44 9.41
CA SER A 8 41.58 -32.04 8.29
C SER A 8 40.18 -31.80 8.83
N LEU A 9 39.88 -30.51 9.02
CA LEU A 9 38.59 -30.01 9.44
C LEU A 9 37.52 -30.49 8.45
N PRO A 10 36.49 -31.26 8.86
CA PRO A 10 35.27 -31.33 8.07
C PRO A 10 34.57 -29.98 8.25
N PHE A 11 34.51 -29.20 7.16
CA PHE A 11 33.67 -28.00 7.11
C PHE A 11 32.27 -28.36 7.61
N PRO A 12 31.67 -27.59 8.54
CA PRO A 12 30.28 -27.78 8.89
C PRO A 12 29.45 -27.51 7.64
N ALA A 13 28.66 -28.50 7.23
CA ALA A 13 27.67 -28.36 6.19
C ALA A 13 26.78 -27.16 6.52
N LEU A 14 26.75 -26.17 5.62
CA LEU A 14 25.74 -25.13 5.67
C LEU A 14 24.38 -25.83 5.50
N LEU A 15 23.69 -26.01 6.62
CA LEU A 15 22.26 -26.30 6.66
C LEU A 15 21.57 -25.21 5.84
N GLN A 16 21.18 -25.54 4.61
CA GLN A 16 20.29 -24.74 3.79
C GLN A 16 18.96 -24.60 4.52
N PRO A 17 18.55 -23.40 4.95
CA PRO A 17 17.19 -23.17 5.38
C PRO A 17 16.35 -22.90 4.14
N GLY A 18 15.55 -23.89 3.76
CA GLY A 18 14.25 -23.74 3.10
C GLY A 18 14.19 -22.90 1.83
N LEU A 19 14.22 -23.57 0.67
CA LEU A 19 13.41 -23.12 -0.45
C LEU A 19 11.94 -23.09 0.03
N PRO A 20 11.24 -21.93 0.03
CA PRO A 20 9.80 -21.98 0.15
C PRO A 20 9.24 -22.74 -1.06
N PRO A 21 8.22 -23.59 -0.86
CA PRO A 21 7.56 -24.27 -1.97
C PRO A 21 7.05 -23.23 -2.97
N SER A 22 7.28 -23.53 -4.25
CA SER A 22 6.57 -22.91 -5.36
C SER A 22 5.07 -22.89 -5.05
N ILE A 23 4.53 -21.71 -4.75
CA ILE A 23 3.10 -21.49 -4.77
C ILE A 23 2.73 -21.45 -6.25
N GLY A 24 2.25 -22.60 -6.74
CA GLY A 24 1.44 -22.63 -7.94
C GLY A 24 0.22 -21.74 -7.75
N GLU A 25 -0.09 -21.00 -8.82
CA GLU A 25 -1.38 -20.39 -9.14
C GLU A 25 -2.32 -20.05 -7.96
N SER A 26 -2.24 -18.80 -7.53
CA SER A 26 -3.44 -17.96 -7.48
C SER A 26 -3.47 -17.22 -8.83
N GLY A 27 -4.25 -17.65 -9.82
CA GLY A 27 -5.70 -17.64 -9.74
C GLY A 27 -6.18 -16.22 -10.00
N GLN A 28 -6.33 -15.87 -11.28
CA GLN A 28 -6.93 -14.63 -11.79
C GLN A 28 -6.32 -13.32 -11.25
N THR A 29 -5.33 -12.77 -11.95
CA THR A 29 -5.29 -11.31 -12.12
C THR A 29 -6.43 -10.96 -13.09
N GLY A 30 -7.67 -11.10 -12.65
CA GLY A 30 -8.74 -10.31 -13.21
C GLY A 30 -8.33 -8.88 -12.92
N SER A 31 -7.86 -8.15 -13.94
CA SER A 31 -7.55 -6.73 -13.82
C SER A 31 -8.69 -6.09 -13.04
N ALA A 32 -8.40 -5.57 -11.84
CA ALA A 32 -9.42 -4.92 -11.01
C ALA A 32 -10.18 -3.96 -11.93
N SER A 33 -11.51 -4.09 -11.96
CA SER A 33 -12.29 -3.28 -12.88
C SER A 33 -12.05 -1.81 -12.54
N PHE A 34 -12.14 -0.92 -13.52
CA PHE A 34 -12.03 0.51 -13.25
C PHE A 34 -12.96 0.95 -12.11
N GLN A 35 -14.14 0.33 -12.00
CA GLN A 35 -15.06 0.50 -10.87
C GLN A 35 -14.45 0.12 -9.51
N ASP A 36 -13.78 -1.03 -9.41
CA ASP A 36 -13.12 -1.47 -8.17
C ASP A 36 -12.00 -0.52 -7.76
N LEU A 37 -11.19 -0.07 -8.73
CA LEU A 37 -10.15 0.92 -8.48
C LEU A 37 -10.74 2.25 -8.01
N LEU A 38 -11.86 2.67 -8.60
CA LEU A 38 -12.57 3.88 -8.21
C LEU A 38 -13.11 3.81 -6.79
N LEU A 39 -13.79 2.71 -6.47
CA LEU A 39 -14.35 2.47 -5.14
C LEU A 39 -13.24 2.36 -4.09
N GLY A 40 -12.13 1.71 -4.44
CA GLY A 40 -10.93 1.65 -3.63
C GLY A 40 -10.35 3.03 -3.34
N ALA A 41 -10.21 3.89 -4.36
CA ALA A 41 -9.69 5.24 -4.19
C ALA A 41 -10.60 6.12 -3.31
N VAL A 42 -11.92 5.98 -3.43
CA VAL A 42 -12.90 6.66 -2.55
C VAL A 42 -12.73 6.20 -1.10
N ALA A 43 -12.68 4.89 -0.88
CA ALA A 43 -12.50 4.32 0.45
C ALA A 43 -11.16 4.73 1.08
N GLU A 44 -10.07 4.70 0.31
CA GLU A 44 -8.75 5.13 0.75
C GLU A 44 -8.73 6.61 1.11
N THR A 45 -9.36 7.47 0.30
CA THR A 45 -9.46 8.90 0.61
C THR A 45 -10.22 9.13 1.92
N ASN A 46 -11.32 8.41 2.14
CA ASN A 46 -12.06 8.49 3.39
C ASN A 46 -11.23 8.04 4.60
N GLN A 47 -10.44 6.96 4.46
CA GLN A 47 -9.53 6.53 5.51
C GLN A 47 -8.46 7.57 5.79
N LEU A 48 -7.89 8.20 4.76
CA LEU A 48 -6.88 9.26 4.95
C LEU A 48 -7.47 10.48 5.69
N GLU A 49 -8.69 10.88 5.37
CA GLU A 49 -9.41 11.95 6.09
C GLU A 49 -9.61 11.62 7.57
N LEU A 50 -10.05 10.40 7.89
CA LEU A 50 -10.23 9.95 9.27
C LEU A 50 -8.91 9.89 10.03
N ASN A 51 -7.85 9.39 9.41
CA ASN A 51 -6.50 9.38 10.00
C ASN A 51 -5.97 10.80 10.23
N ALA A 52 -6.24 11.73 9.33
CA ALA A 52 -5.87 13.14 9.51
C ALA A 52 -6.61 13.77 10.70
N GLN A 53 -7.90 13.51 10.85
CA GLN A 53 -8.69 13.97 11.99
C GLN A 53 -8.19 13.39 13.31
N ASP A 54 -7.97 12.08 13.37
CA ASP A 54 -7.41 11.41 14.56
C ASP A 54 -6.02 11.96 14.92
N ALA A 55 -5.14 12.18 13.94
CA ALA A 55 -3.82 12.77 14.18
C ALA A 55 -3.92 14.21 14.73
N ILE A 56 -4.87 15.01 14.24
CA ILE A 56 -5.13 16.36 14.77
C ILE A 56 -5.61 16.26 16.22
N ASP A 57 -6.59 15.39 16.50
CA ASP A 57 -7.17 15.25 17.83
C ASP A 57 -6.11 14.82 18.85
N ARG A 58 -5.30 13.82 18.53
CA ARG A 58 -4.19 13.36 19.39
C ARG A 58 -3.15 14.44 19.64
N SER A 59 -2.85 15.25 18.62
CA SER A 59 -1.92 16.37 18.76
C SER A 59 -2.47 17.47 19.67
N LEU A 60 -3.77 17.74 19.62
CA LEU A 60 -4.43 18.72 20.49
C LEU A 60 -4.54 18.22 21.94
N LEU A 61 -4.66 16.90 22.14
CA LEU A 61 -4.64 16.26 23.44
C LEU A 61 -3.24 16.21 24.08
N GLY A 62 -2.20 16.65 23.36
CA GLY A 62 -0.81 16.65 23.83
C GLY A 62 -0.19 15.27 23.87
N GLU A 63 -0.74 14.30 23.12
CA GLU A 63 -0.15 12.98 22.95
C GLU A 63 1.17 13.08 22.15
N ASP A 64 2.04 12.07 22.25
CA ASP A 64 3.40 12.02 21.67
C ASP A 64 3.38 11.86 20.13
N ILE A 65 2.52 12.60 19.44
CA ILE A 65 2.46 12.70 17.99
C ILE A 65 3.24 13.93 17.53
N SER A 66 4.17 13.71 16.60
CA SER A 66 4.95 14.80 16.03
C SER A 66 4.08 15.69 15.16
N GLN A 67 4.27 17.01 15.23
CA GLN A 67 3.64 17.96 14.30
C GLN A 67 3.89 17.59 12.83
N VAL A 68 5.03 16.97 12.51
CA VAL A 68 5.34 16.47 11.15
C VAL A 68 4.37 15.37 10.73
N GLU A 69 3.98 14.49 11.64
CA GLU A 69 3.07 13.39 11.37
C GLU A 69 1.64 13.87 11.12
N VAL A 70 1.15 14.81 11.94
CA VAL A 70 -0.15 15.49 11.72
C VAL A 70 -0.18 16.15 10.36
N MET A 71 0.85 16.97 10.06
CA MET A 71 0.94 17.67 8.78
C MET A 71 1.06 16.71 7.60
N SER A 72 1.70 15.55 7.78
CA SER A 72 1.80 14.50 6.77
C SER A 72 0.45 13.85 6.51
N ALA A 73 -0.29 13.48 7.56
CA ALA A 73 -1.62 12.91 7.46
C ALA A 73 -2.58 13.85 6.73
N VAL A 74 -2.62 15.13 7.13
CA VAL A 74 -3.44 16.16 6.49
C VAL A 74 -3.07 16.35 5.02
N LYS A 75 -1.78 16.42 4.68
CA LYS A 75 -1.33 16.57 3.29
C LYS A 75 -1.69 15.37 2.42
N LYS A 76 -1.60 14.16 2.96
CA LYS A 76 -2.01 12.94 2.24
C LYS A 76 -3.50 12.97 1.94
N ALA A 77 -4.33 13.32 2.94
CA ALA A 77 -5.77 13.41 2.77
C ALA A 77 -6.16 14.46 1.70
N ASP A 78 -5.60 15.68 1.78
CA ASP A 78 -5.83 16.74 0.79
C ASP A 78 -5.41 16.34 -0.64
N LEU A 79 -4.24 15.72 -0.80
CA LEU A 79 -3.77 15.29 -2.12
C LEU A 79 -4.68 14.20 -2.72
N SER A 80 -5.04 13.19 -1.93
CA SER A 80 -5.91 12.10 -2.37
C SER A 80 -7.31 12.63 -2.73
N MET A 81 -7.84 13.57 -1.94
CA MET A 81 -9.13 14.19 -2.22
C MET A 81 -9.11 15.01 -3.53
N ARG A 82 -8.04 15.76 -3.78
CA ARG A 82 -7.87 16.49 -5.06
C ARG A 82 -7.84 15.54 -6.25
N LEU A 83 -7.12 14.43 -6.13
CA LEU A 83 -7.07 13.41 -7.17
C LEU A 83 -8.45 12.80 -7.42
N LEU A 84 -9.19 12.48 -6.35
CA LEU A 84 -10.55 11.95 -6.44
C LEU A 84 -11.51 12.91 -7.14
N LEU A 85 -11.41 14.22 -6.86
CA LEU A 85 -12.21 15.24 -7.55
C LEU A 85 -11.88 15.35 -9.03
N GLN A 86 -10.61 15.28 -9.41
CA GLN A 86 -10.21 15.26 -10.82
C GLN A 86 -10.77 14.04 -11.54
N MET A 87 -10.72 12.88 -10.89
CA MET A 87 -11.28 11.63 -11.41
C MET A 87 -12.80 11.71 -11.53
N ARG A 88 -13.50 12.27 -10.53
CA ARG A 88 -14.95 12.55 -10.58
C ARG A 88 -15.31 13.40 -11.80
N ASN A 89 -14.58 14.48 -12.03
CA ASN A 89 -14.81 15.37 -13.17
C ASN A 89 -14.60 14.62 -14.49
N LYS A 90 -13.50 13.87 -14.62
CA LYS A 90 -13.22 13.08 -15.84
C LYS A 90 -14.24 12.00 -16.12
N MET A 91 -14.78 11.34 -15.10
CA MET A 91 -15.87 10.37 -15.28
C MET A 91 -17.17 11.04 -15.74
N MET A 92 -17.50 12.20 -15.19
CA MET A 92 -18.66 12.99 -15.63
C MET A 92 -18.50 13.45 -17.08
N GLU A 93 -17.31 13.92 -17.46
CA GLU A 93 -16.97 14.27 -18.85
C GLU A 93 -17.14 13.05 -19.78
N ALA A 94 -16.55 11.91 -19.44
CA ALA A 94 -16.67 10.68 -20.25
C ALA A 94 -18.12 10.21 -20.39
N TYR A 95 -18.93 10.35 -19.33
CA TYR A 95 -20.36 10.06 -19.39
C TYR A 95 -21.10 11.00 -20.36
N GLN A 96 -20.80 12.31 -20.30
CA GLN A 96 -21.39 13.31 -21.20
C GLN A 96 -20.99 13.07 -22.66
N GLU A 97 -19.72 12.73 -22.92
CA GLU A 97 -19.22 12.40 -24.27
C GLU A 97 -19.94 11.17 -24.85
N LEU A 98 -20.13 10.12 -24.04
CA LEU A 98 -20.88 8.93 -24.45
C LEU A 98 -22.34 9.24 -24.79
N GLN A 99 -22.97 10.19 -24.10
CA GLN A 99 -24.33 10.63 -24.41
C GLN A 99 -24.38 11.44 -25.71
N GLN A 100 -23.41 12.32 -25.96
CA GLN A 100 -23.35 13.11 -27.19
C GLN A 100 -23.11 12.24 -28.43
N LEU A 101 -22.29 11.19 -28.33
CA LEU A 101 -22.06 10.26 -29.44
C LEU A 101 -23.29 9.39 -29.79
N ARG A 102 -24.24 9.24 -28.86
CA ARG A 102 -25.47 8.44 -29.05
C ARG A 102 -26.64 9.24 -29.59
N MET A 103 -26.50 10.56 -29.74
CA MET A 103 -27.45 11.46 -30.40
C MET A 103 -26.99 11.75 -31.81
#